data_AF-A0A257Z315-F1
#
_entry.id   AF-A0A257Z315-F1
#
_cell.length_a   1.000
_cell.length_b   1.000
_cell.length_c   1.000
_cell.angle_alpha   90.00
_cell.angle_beta   90.00
_cell.angle_gamma   90.00
#
_symmetry.space_group_name_H-M   'P 1'
#
loop_
_entity.id
_entity.type
_entity.pdbx_description
1 polymer ?
#
loop_
_entity_poly.entity_id
_entity_poly.type
_entity_poly.pdbx_seq_one_letter_code
_entity_poly.pdbx_strand_id
1 'polypeptide(L)'
;MPVLTGPPPVEVHLKRVARARRFSLRVSRLDGKVTLTMPLRAREAEAMAFLRGQEGWLRETLTAMPEAAPSLVGIGSVVPVEGRDLILASGPGRAVVVGGDRLLVPGDPALAGVRVAAWLKVLARDRLAAASTRYAGLVGRRYSTLALRDTRSRWGSCSPDGRLMYSWRLVMAP
;
A
#
# COMPACT_ATOMS: atom_id res chain seq x y z
N MET A 1 0.57 13.31 -21.19
CA MET A 1 1.53 12.76 -20.21
C MET A 1 2.89 12.85 -20.85
N PRO A 2 3.88 13.53 -20.26
CA PRO A 2 5.23 13.53 -20.81
C PRO A 2 5.85 12.13 -20.73
N VAL A 3 6.63 11.80 -21.75
CA VAL A 3 7.39 10.56 -21.85
C VAL A 3 8.87 10.95 -21.79
N LEU A 4 9.63 10.33 -20.90
CA LEU A 4 11.08 10.38 -20.99
C LEU A 4 11.52 9.42 -22.10
N THR A 5 12.06 9.98 -23.18
CA THR A 5 12.55 9.23 -24.34
C THR A 5 13.82 8.45 -24.01
N GLY A 6 14.00 7.27 -24.63
CA GLY A 6 15.11 6.33 -24.40
C GLY A 6 14.59 4.94 -24.00
N PRO A 7 15.41 3.87 -24.04
CA PRO A 7 14.94 2.50 -23.79
C PRO A 7 15.02 2.09 -22.29
N PRO A 8 13.94 1.54 -21.69
CA PRO A 8 12.56 1.64 -22.14
C PRO A 8 12.00 3.07 -21.93
N PRO A 9 11.00 3.48 -22.73
CA PRO A 9 10.35 4.78 -22.56
C PRO A 9 9.61 4.80 -21.23
N VAL A 10 9.75 5.89 -20.48
CA VAL A 10 9.15 6.02 -19.15
C VAL A 10 8.03 7.05 -19.18
N GLU A 11 6.80 6.61 -18.95
CA GLU A 11 5.67 7.51 -18.77
C GLU A 11 5.73 8.22 -17.42
N VAL A 12 5.64 9.55 -17.44
CA VAL A 12 5.71 10.37 -16.23
C VAL A 12 4.40 11.12 -16.00
N HIS A 13 3.82 10.91 -14.83
CA HIS A 13 2.61 11.63 -14.42
C HIS A 13 2.98 12.98 -13.78
N LEU A 14 2.66 14.08 -14.46
CA LEU A 14 2.86 15.42 -13.91
C LEU A 14 1.76 15.75 -12.89
N LYS A 15 2.17 16.19 -11.71
CA LYS A 15 1.27 16.60 -10.64
C LYS A 15 1.57 18.02 -10.18
N ARG A 16 0.70 18.96 -10.52
CA ARG A 16 0.78 20.35 -10.04
C ARG A 16 0.18 20.47 -8.64
N VAL A 17 0.91 21.10 -7.70
CA VAL A 17 0.49 21.19 -6.29
C VAL A 17 0.75 22.60 -5.74
N ALA A 18 -0.27 23.22 -5.14
CA ALA A 18 -0.22 24.59 -4.58
C ALA A 18 0.90 24.81 -3.55
N ARG A 19 1.10 23.84 -2.65
CA ARG A 19 2.11 23.91 -1.60
C ARG A 19 3.51 23.48 -2.05
N ALA A 20 3.69 23.02 -3.29
CA ALA A 20 5.00 22.62 -3.77
C ALA A 20 5.87 23.86 -4.02
N ARG A 21 7.09 23.83 -3.50
CA ARG A 21 8.11 24.88 -3.70
C ARG A 21 9.26 24.44 -4.61
N ARG A 22 9.35 23.14 -4.89
CA ARG A 22 10.39 22.52 -5.71
C ARG A 22 9.80 21.39 -6.55
N PHE A 23 10.53 20.98 -7.58
CA PHE A 23 10.25 19.74 -8.31
C PHE A 23 10.63 18.53 -7.45
N SER A 24 9.87 17.45 -7.55
CA SER A 24 10.25 16.16 -6.97
C SER A 24 9.80 15.01 -7.86
N LEU A 25 10.65 14.00 -7.98
CA LEU A 25 10.38 12.78 -8.72
C LEU A 25 10.15 11.62 -7.74
N ARG A 26 9.18 10.78 -8.02
CA ARG A 26 8.88 9.58 -7.23
C ARG A 26 8.53 8.43 -8.15
N VAL A 27 9.13 7.27 -7.89
CA VAL A 27 8.72 5.99 -8.47
C VAL A 27 7.94 5.21 -7.42
N SER A 28 6.76 4.72 -7.79
CA SER A 28 5.97 3.81 -6.96
C SER A 28 6.52 2.40 -7.10
N ARG A 29 7.04 1.82 -6.02
CA ARG A 29 7.62 0.46 -6.04
C ARG A 29 6.62 -0.68 -6.25
N LEU A 30 5.32 -0.39 -6.26
CA LEU A 30 4.25 -1.38 -6.42
C LEU A 30 3.82 -1.59 -7.87
N ASP A 31 3.78 -0.50 -8.63
CA ASP A 31 3.18 -0.45 -9.97
C ASP A 31 4.08 0.26 -10.99
N GLY A 32 5.32 0.60 -10.61
CA GLY A 32 6.28 1.30 -11.46
C GLY A 32 5.90 2.76 -11.75
N LYS A 33 4.78 3.26 -11.22
CA LYS A 33 4.25 4.57 -11.61
C LYS A 33 5.21 5.69 -11.22
N VAL A 34 5.66 6.45 -12.22
CA VAL A 34 6.52 7.62 -12.04
C VAL A 34 5.67 8.89 -11.93
N THR A 35 5.86 9.65 -10.87
CA THR A 35 5.16 10.93 -10.64
C THR A 35 6.16 12.05 -10.42
N LEU A 36 6.03 13.11 -11.21
CA LEU A 36 6.79 14.36 -11.04
C LEU A 36 5.87 15.42 -10.45
N THR A 37 6.13 15.84 -9.22
CA THR A 37 5.38 16.90 -8.54
C THR A 37 6.03 18.26 -8.79
N MET A 38 5.24 19.28 -9.12
CA MET A 38 5.73 20.63 -9.41
C MET A 38 4.84 21.75 -8.82
N PRO A 39 5.38 22.96 -8.58
CA PRO A 39 4.59 24.15 -8.25
C PRO A 39 3.54 24.49 -9.31
N LEU A 40 2.44 25.16 -8.93
CA LEU A 40 1.36 25.50 -9.87
C LEU A 40 1.81 26.35 -11.06
N ARG A 41 2.75 27.29 -10.82
CA ARG A 41 3.25 28.24 -11.82
C ARG A 41 4.52 27.77 -12.53
N ALA A 42 5.05 26.61 -12.18
CA ALA A 42 6.24 26.06 -12.82
C ALA A 42 5.94 25.69 -14.27
N ARG A 43 6.88 25.97 -15.16
CA ARG A 43 6.73 25.67 -16.59
C ARG A 43 7.00 24.19 -16.84
N GLU A 44 6.30 23.62 -17.80
CA GLU A 44 6.50 22.21 -18.15
C GLU A 44 7.91 21.94 -18.70
N ALA A 45 8.50 22.91 -19.41
CA ALA A 45 9.89 22.85 -19.86
C ALA A 45 10.90 22.67 -18.71
N GLU A 46 10.68 23.37 -17.58
CA GLU A 46 11.52 23.24 -16.38
C GLU A 46 11.37 21.85 -15.75
N ALA A 47 10.15 21.31 -15.74
CA ALA A 47 9.89 19.95 -15.29
C ALA A 47 10.59 18.90 -16.16
N MET A 48 10.59 19.09 -17.48
CA MET A 48 11.30 18.20 -18.40
C MET A 48 12.82 18.30 -18.25
N ALA A 49 13.35 19.50 -18.00
CA ALA A 49 14.77 19.68 -17.69
C ALA A 49 15.17 18.97 -16.39
N PHE A 50 14.36 19.12 -15.33
CA PHE A 50 14.54 18.40 -14.08
C PHE A 50 14.47 16.87 -14.28
N LEU A 51 13.51 16.39 -15.06
CA LEU A 51 13.34 14.97 -15.36
C LEU A 51 14.55 14.39 -16.08
N ARG A 52 15.07 15.08 -17.12
CA ARG A 52 16.30 14.67 -17.82
C ARG A 52 17.51 14.63 -16.88
N GLY A 53 17.64 15.60 -15.99
CA GLY A 53 18.69 15.61 -14.96
C GLY A 53 18.58 14.49 -13.92
N GLN A 54 17.47 13.74 -13.89
CA GLN A 54 17.25 12.61 -12.97
C GLN A 54 17.12 11.27 -13.72
N GLU A 55 17.43 11.24 -15.02
CA GLU A 55 17.26 10.06 -15.87
C GLU A 55 18.03 8.83 -15.37
N GLY A 56 19.32 9.00 -15.02
CA GLY A 56 20.15 7.89 -14.51
C GLY A 56 19.54 7.25 -13.27
N TRP A 57 19.23 8.07 -12.27
CA TRP A 57 18.56 7.62 -11.04
C TRP A 57 17.21 6.93 -11.33
N LEU A 58 16.42 7.48 -12.26
CA LEU A 58 15.12 6.92 -12.61
C LEU A 58 15.25 5.55 -13.24
N ARG A 59 16.19 5.38 -14.18
CA ARG A 59 16.44 4.10 -14.86
C ARG A 59 17.01 3.06 -13.91
N GLU A 60 17.96 3.42 -13.07
CA GLU A 60 18.49 2.54 -12.02
C GLU A 60 17.36 2.09 -11.07
N THR A 61 16.53 3.02 -10.63
CA THR A 61 15.40 2.73 -9.75
C THR A 61 14.41 1.77 -10.41
N LEU A 62 14.07 1.97 -11.69
CA LEU A 62 13.15 1.09 -12.41
C LEU A 62 13.75 -0.29 -12.71
N THR A 63 15.06 -0.37 -12.98
CA THR A 63 15.75 -1.64 -13.26
C THR A 63 15.91 -2.47 -11.99
N ALA A 64 16.10 -1.83 -10.85
CA ALA A 64 16.16 -2.50 -9.55
C ALA A 64 14.79 -2.94 -9.03
N MET A 65 13.69 -2.64 -9.74
CA MET A 65 12.37 -3.13 -9.38
C MET A 65 12.20 -4.56 -9.87
N PRO A 66 11.61 -5.46 -9.06
CA PRO A 66 11.14 -6.75 -9.55
C PRO A 66 10.22 -6.50 -10.76
N GLU A 67 10.31 -7.31 -11.81
CA GLU A 67 9.40 -7.24 -12.96
C GLU A 67 7.98 -7.11 -12.43
N ALA A 68 7.38 -5.95 -12.64
CA ALA A 68 6.15 -5.52 -11.98
C ALA A 68 4.93 -6.19 -12.64
N ALA A 69 4.92 -7.51 -12.70
CA ALA A 69 3.66 -8.22 -12.62
C ALA A 69 3.28 -8.18 -11.14
N PRO A 70 2.20 -7.49 -10.72
CA PRO A 70 1.65 -7.74 -9.41
C PRO A 70 1.34 -9.24 -9.36
N SER A 71 2.11 -10.02 -8.61
CA SER A 71 1.80 -11.43 -8.40
C SER A 71 0.40 -11.44 -7.78
N LEU A 72 -0.59 -11.88 -8.54
CA LEU A 72 -1.94 -12.00 -8.04
C LEU A 72 -1.88 -12.95 -6.85
N VAL A 73 -2.21 -12.45 -5.66
CA VAL A 73 -2.25 -13.27 -4.45
C VAL A 73 -3.31 -14.33 -4.67
N GLY A 74 -2.89 -15.59 -4.73
CA GLY A 74 -3.72 -16.73 -5.05
C GLY A 74 -3.33 -17.95 -4.22
N ILE A 75 -3.95 -19.10 -4.52
CA ILE A 75 -3.57 -20.36 -3.87
C ILE A 75 -2.08 -20.64 -4.11
N GLY A 76 -1.37 -21.04 -3.06
CA GLY A 76 0.08 -21.23 -3.03
C GLY A 76 0.88 -19.97 -2.65
N SER A 77 0.28 -18.77 -2.69
CA SER A 77 0.96 -17.55 -2.23
C SER A 77 1.19 -17.56 -0.72
N VAL A 78 2.28 -16.94 -0.29
CA VAL A 78 2.55 -16.68 1.13
C VAL A 78 1.97 -15.31 1.50
N VAL A 79 1.23 -15.25 2.59
CA VAL A 79 0.65 -14.02 3.13
C VAL A 79 1.00 -13.89 4.62
N PRO A 80 1.64 -12.78 5.03
CA PRO A 80 1.90 -12.52 6.44
C PRO A 80 0.60 -12.20 7.19
N VAL A 81 0.42 -12.82 8.35
CA VAL A 81 -0.72 -12.62 9.26
C VAL A 81 -0.20 -12.58 10.69
N GLU A 82 -0.31 -11.42 11.33
CA GLU A 82 0.19 -11.15 12.69
C GLU A 82 1.66 -11.60 12.86
N GLY A 83 2.50 -11.26 11.86
CA GLY A 83 3.92 -11.62 11.83
C GLY A 83 4.23 -13.06 11.42
N ARG A 84 3.21 -13.88 11.14
CA ARG A 84 3.38 -15.28 10.71
C ARG A 84 3.11 -15.42 9.23
N ASP A 85 4.04 -16.02 8.50
CA ASP A 85 3.84 -16.36 7.10
C ASP A 85 2.90 -17.56 6.98
N LEU A 86 1.76 -17.36 6.31
CA LEU A 86 0.79 -18.41 6.05
C LEU A 86 0.68 -18.69 4.54
N ILE A 87 0.69 -19.97 4.17
CA ILE A 87 0.50 -20.40 2.79
C ILE A 87 -1.00 -20.45 2.49
N LEU A 88 -1.44 -19.77 1.42
CA LEU A 88 -2.82 -19.84 0.98
C LEU A 88 -3.10 -21.23 0.38
N ALA A 89 -4.09 -21.93 0.91
CA ALA A 89 -4.51 -23.24 0.42
C ALA A 89 -6.02 -23.30 0.26
N SER A 90 -6.51 -24.11 -0.68
CA SER A 90 -7.95 -24.35 -0.79
C SER A 90 -8.46 -25.08 0.45
N GLY A 91 -9.58 -24.61 0.98
CA GLY A 91 -10.19 -25.14 2.20
C GLY A 91 -11.66 -25.52 2.01
N PRO A 92 -12.20 -26.45 2.81
CA PRO A 92 -13.63 -26.74 2.83
C PRO A 92 -14.42 -25.65 3.58
N GLY A 93 -15.74 -25.65 3.42
CA GLY A 93 -16.66 -24.81 4.19
C GLY A 93 -16.95 -23.43 3.57
N ARG A 94 -17.29 -22.44 4.41
CA ARG A 94 -17.73 -21.10 3.97
C ARG A 94 -16.87 -19.95 4.48
N ALA A 95 -16.00 -20.20 5.46
CA ALA A 95 -15.16 -19.20 6.09
C ALA A 95 -13.67 -19.46 5.84
N VAL A 96 -12.87 -18.39 5.81
CA VAL A 96 -11.41 -18.48 5.78
C VAL A 96 -10.93 -18.86 7.18
N VAL A 97 -10.09 -19.90 7.30
CA VAL A 97 -9.64 -20.46 8.58
C VAL A 97 -8.13 -20.62 8.58
N VAL A 98 -7.48 -20.28 9.69
CA VAL A 98 -6.07 -20.58 9.91
C VAL A 98 -5.93 -22.03 10.38
N GLY A 99 -5.15 -22.84 9.66
CA GLY A 99 -4.84 -24.22 10.01
C GLY A 99 -3.34 -24.47 9.96
N GLY A 100 -2.69 -24.51 11.12
CA GLY A 100 -1.23 -24.64 11.20
C GLY A 100 -0.50 -23.45 10.57
N ASP A 101 0.27 -23.72 9.51
CA ASP A 101 1.01 -22.78 8.66
C ASP A 101 0.23 -22.36 7.40
N ARG A 102 -1.06 -22.72 7.32
CA ARG A 102 -1.91 -22.43 6.15
C ARG A 102 -3.08 -21.53 6.49
N LEU A 103 -3.47 -20.74 5.50
CA LEU A 103 -4.75 -20.04 5.48
C LEU A 103 -5.65 -20.74 4.48
N LEU A 104 -6.63 -21.48 5.00
CA LEU A 104 -7.58 -22.27 4.23
C LEU A 104 -8.68 -21.36 3.69
N VAL A 105 -8.75 -21.23 2.37
CA VAL A 105 -9.67 -20.33 1.65
C VAL A 105 -10.71 -21.16 0.89
N PRO A 106 -12.00 -21.05 1.22
CA PRO A 106 -13.04 -21.78 0.50
C PRO A 106 -13.49 -21.08 -0.78
N GLY A 107 -14.02 -21.89 -1.70
CA GLY A 107 -14.62 -21.45 -2.96
C GLY A 107 -13.62 -21.41 -4.11
N ASP A 108 -13.95 -20.61 -5.12
CA ASP A 108 -13.17 -20.47 -6.35
C ASP A 108 -11.74 -19.94 -6.07
N PRO A 109 -10.68 -20.71 -6.43
CA PRO A 109 -9.29 -20.28 -6.33
C PRO A 109 -8.99 -18.93 -6.99
N ALA A 110 -9.69 -18.56 -8.07
CA ALA A 110 -9.51 -17.26 -8.73
C ALA A 110 -9.92 -16.08 -7.84
N LEU A 111 -10.81 -16.30 -6.88
CA LEU A 111 -11.28 -15.30 -5.92
C LEU A 111 -10.52 -15.35 -4.58
N ALA A 112 -9.51 -16.20 -4.44
CA ALA A 112 -8.81 -16.42 -3.19
C ALA A 112 -8.21 -15.12 -2.62
N GLY A 113 -7.50 -14.33 -3.45
CA GLY A 113 -6.90 -13.07 -3.03
C GLY A 113 -7.93 -12.05 -2.52
N VAL A 114 -9.10 -11.96 -3.16
CA VAL A 114 -10.17 -11.05 -2.74
C VAL A 114 -10.75 -11.49 -1.38
N ARG A 115 -10.97 -12.80 -1.19
CA ARG A 115 -11.47 -13.37 0.06
C ARG A 115 -10.49 -13.18 1.20
N VAL A 116 -9.20 -13.45 0.96
CA VAL A 116 -8.13 -13.24 1.94
C VAL A 116 -8.02 -11.76 2.30
N ALA A 117 -8.06 -10.85 1.34
CA ALA A 117 -8.04 -9.42 1.61
C ALA A 117 -9.25 -8.96 2.45
N ALA A 118 -10.43 -9.52 2.20
CA ALA A 118 -11.63 -9.25 3.02
C ALA A 118 -11.46 -9.78 4.45
N TRP A 119 -11.00 -11.02 4.60
CA TRP A 119 -10.74 -11.64 5.89
C TRP A 119 -9.71 -10.87 6.71
N LEU A 120 -8.58 -10.46 6.10
CA LEU A 120 -7.55 -9.66 6.74
C LEU A 120 -8.07 -8.30 7.21
N LYS A 121 -8.97 -7.66 6.46
CA LYS A 121 -9.58 -6.39 6.88
C LYS A 121 -10.47 -6.55 8.11
N VAL A 122 -11.18 -7.67 8.22
CA VAL A 122 -11.98 -7.99 9.42
C VAL A 122 -11.05 -8.23 10.60
N LEU A 123 -10.06 -9.12 10.44
CA LEU A 123 -9.07 -9.39 11.49
C LEU A 123 -8.35 -8.10 11.94
N ALA A 124 -7.92 -7.26 10.98
CA ALA A 124 -7.31 -5.97 11.26
C ALA A 124 -8.22 -5.07 12.11
N ARG A 125 -9.52 -5.05 11.81
CA ARG A 125 -10.48 -4.22 12.54
C ARG A 125 -10.58 -4.68 13.98
N ASP A 126 -10.70 -5.98 14.20
CA ASP A 126 -10.85 -6.56 15.53
C ASP A 126 -9.60 -6.32 16.36
N ARG A 127 -8.41 -6.63 15.81
CA ARG A 127 -7.13 -6.42 16.50
C ARG A 127 -6.86 -4.97 16.83
N LEU A 128 -7.05 -4.07 15.86
CA LEU A 128 -6.77 -2.65 16.06
C LEU A 128 -7.79 -1.99 16.99
N ALA A 129 -9.06 -2.42 16.98
CA ALA A 129 -10.06 -1.91 17.93
C ALA A 129 -9.76 -2.35 19.37
N ALA A 130 -9.38 -3.61 19.58
CA ALA A 130 -8.98 -4.11 20.88
C ALA A 130 -7.74 -3.37 21.41
N ALA A 131 -6.70 -3.24 20.59
CA ALA A 131 -5.49 -2.50 20.93
C ALA A 131 -5.80 -1.02 21.24
N SER A 132 -6.58 -0.35 20.38
CA SER A 132 -6.95 1.07 20.56
C SER A 132 -7.71 1.29 21.86
N THR A 133 -8.66 0.42 22.19
CA THR A 133 -9.41 0.48 23.45
C THR A 133 -8.48 0.36 24.65
N ARG A 134 -7.61 -0.65 24.64
CA ARG A 134 -6.63 -0.87 25.72
C ARG A 134 -5.72 0.35 25.90
N TYR A 135 -5.06 0.81 24.84
CA TYR A 135 -4.07 1.89 24.96
C TYR A 135 -4.72 3.25 25.24
N ALA A 136 -5.92 3.51 24.72
CA ALA A 136 -6.67 4.72 25.07
C ALA A 136 -7.01 4.74 26.58
N GLY A 137 -7.42 3.60 27.14
CA GLY A 137 -7.66 3.45 28.57
C GLY A 137 -6.42 3.72 29.42
N LEU A 138 -5.26 3.20 29.02
CA LEU A 138 -3.99 3.41 29.73
C LEU A 138 -3.55 4.88 29.78
N VAL A 139 -3.89 5.68 28.77
CA VAL A 139 -3.57 7.13 28.74
C VAL A 139 -4.73 8.01 29.22
N GLY A 140 -5.81 7.42 29.75
CA GLY A 140 -6.96 8.16 30.26
C GLY A 140 -7.74 8.92 29.17
N ARG A 141 -7.75 8.41 27.93
CA ARG A 141 -8.44 9.03 26.78
C ARG A 141 -9.47 8.08 26.17
N ARG A 142 -10.34 8.64 25.34
CA ARG A 142 -11.27 7.89 24.46
C ARG A 142 -11.05 8.34 23.02
N TYR A 143 -11.25 7.44 22.08
CA TYR A 143 -11.32 7.77 20.66
C TYR A 143 -12.77 7.75 20.19
N SER A 144 -13.10 8.54 19.17
CA SER A 144 -14.47 8.71 18.66
C SER A 144 -14.82 7.69 17.58
N THR A 145 -13.89 7.43 16.66
CA THR A 145 -14.10 6.49 15.54
C THR A 145 -12.81 5.77 15.18
N LEU A 146 -12.94 4.59 14.59
CA LEU A 146 -11.83 3.83 14.00
C LEU A 146 -12.16 3.45 12.56
N ALA A 147 -11.36 3.94 11.63
CA ALA A 147 -11.46 3.64 10.21
C ALA A 147 -10.25 2.84 9.71
N LEU A 148 -10.52 1.87 8.84
CA LEU A 148 -9.47 1.19 8.09
C LEU A 148 -9.39 1.74 6.66
N ARG A 149 -8.16 1.88 6.17
CA ARG A 149 -7.83 2.34 4.82
C ARG A 149 -6.68 1.52 4.26
N ASP A 150 -6.45 1.63 2.96
CA ASP A 150 -5.27 1.05 2.31
C ASP A 150 -4.21 2.12 2.03
N THR A 151 -3.84 2.88 3.06
CA THR A 151 -2.86 3.95 2.92
C THR A 151 -1.45 3.38 2.79
N ARG A 152 -0.65 3.98 1.90
CA ARG A 152 0.69 3.49 1.53
C ARG A 152 1.83 4.31 2.13
N SER A 153 1.53 5.48 2.69
CA SER A 153 2.55 6.44 3.17
C SER A 153 2.66 6.53 4.68
N ARG A 154 1.78 5.85 5.42
CA ARG A 154 1.73 5.86 6.88
C ARG A 154 0.95 4.64 7.36
N TRP A 155 1.26 4.20 8.57
CA TRP A 155 0.54 3.10 9.22
C TRP A 155 -0.77 3.52 9.86
N GLY A 156 -0.90 4.79 10.25
CA GLY A 156 -2.14 5.35 10.76
C GLY A 156 -2.05 6.84 11.04
N SER A 157 -3.11 7.38 11.63
CA SER A 157 -3.18 8.75 12.13
C SER A 157 -4.25 8.87 13.22
N CYS A 158 -4.03 9.78 14.16
CA CYS A 158 -5.03 10.22 15.14
C CYS A 158 -5.28 11.71 14.90
N SER A 159 -6.54 12.12 14.75
CA SER A 159 -6.91 13.52 14.65
C SER A 159 -7.21 14.14 16.03
N PRO A 160 -7.20 15.47 16.16
CA PRO A 160 -7.51 16.14 17.44
C PRO A 160 -8.88 15.80 18.03
N ASP A 161 -9.87 15.47 17.19
CA ASP A 161 -11.22 15.00 17.56
C ASP A 161 -11.28 13.49 17.85
N GLY A 162 -10.13 12.85 18.02
CA GLY A 162 -10.01 11.45 18.44
C GLY A 162 -10.40 10.44 17.37
N ARG A 163 -10.33 10.78 16.09
CA ARG A 163 -10.60 9.82 15.00
C ARG A 163 -9.32 9.08 14.64
N LEU A 164 -9.36 7.77 14.79
CA LEU A 164 -8.27 6.87 14.44
C LEU A 164 -8.46 6.38 13.01
N MET A 165 -7.37 6.41 12.24
CA MET A 165 -7.29 5.78 10.94
C MET A 165 -6.06 4.87 10.92
N TYR A 166 -6.23 3.66 10.43
CA TYR A 166 -5.15 2.69 10.27
C TYR A 166 -5.09 2.14 8.86
N SER A 167 -3.89 1.78 8.42
CA SER A 167 -3.72 0.85 7.31
C SER A 167 -4.17 -0.54 7.76
N TRP A 168 -5.10 -1.18 7.04
CA TRP A 168 -5.51 -2.55 7.39
C TRP A 168 -4.35 -3.54 7.27
N ARG A 169 -3.33 -3.22 6.46
CA ARG A 169 -2.10 -4.03 6.35
C ARG A 169 -1.29 -4.10 7.64
N LEU A 170 -1.58 -3.31 8.68
CA LEU A 170 -0.97 -3.48 10.00
C LEU A 170 -1.19 -4.87 10.59
N VAL A 171 -2.28 -5.55 10.23
CA VAL A 171 -2.52 -6.94 10.65
C VAL A 171 -1.49 -7.92 10.12
N MET A 172 -0.67 -7.53 9.14
CA MET A 172 0.40 -8.35 8.59
C MET A 172 1.71 -8.19 9.38
N ALA A 173 1.82 -7.15 10.21
CA ALA A 173 3.02 -6.89 11.00
C ALA A 173 3.10 -7.86 12.21
N PRO A 174 4.31 -8.13 12.73
CA PRO A 174 4.52 -8.91 13.95
C PRO A 174 4.04 -8.19 15.23
#